data_AF-A0A2G6CC32-F1
#
_entry.id   AF-A0A2G6CC32-F1
#
_cell.length_a   1.000
_cell.length_b   1.000
_cell.length_c   1.000
_cell.angle_alpha   90.00
_cell.angle_beta   90.00
_cell.angle_gamma   90.00
#
_symmetry.space_group_name_H-M   'P 1'
#
loop_
_entity.id
_entity.type
_entity.pdbx_description
1 polymer ?
#
loop_
_entity_poly.entity_id
_entity_poly.type
_entity_poly.pdbx_seq_one_letter_code
_entity_poly.pdbx_strand_id
1 'polypeptide(L)'
;MKILFELIKGLFLFMTIAIGIFFVRGKLLFSPEAFILIKQFLVPGYLIFCGLMIGYLITLAYDKSDDTQYLHKIYARYFIVGLSIGILLAIAYIVM
;
A
#
# COMPACT_ATOMS: atom_id res chain seq x y z
N MET A 1 16.10 -1.90 10.29
CA MET A 1 14.65 -2.06 10.03
C MET A 1 13.85 -0.77 10.14
N LYS A 2 13.96 0.01 11.25
CA LYS A 2 13.24 1.30 11.40
C LYS A 2 13.31 2.23 10.17
N ILE A 3 14.48 2.39 9.57
CA ILE A 3 14.66 3.20 8.35
C ILE A 3 13.86 2.68 7.16
N LEU A 4 13.90 1.37 6.87
CA LEU A 4 13.13 0.78 5.76
C LEU A 4 11.62 1.07 5.93
N PHE A 5 11.14 1.04 7.17
CA PHE A 5 9.74 1.32 7.50
C PHE A 5 9.34 2.77 7.37
N GLU A 6 10.16 3.68 7.87
CA GLU A 6 9.91 5.11 7.69
C GLU A 6 9.93 5.45 6.21
N LEU A 7 10.79 4.80 5.43
CA LEU A 7 10.84 4.94 3.99
C LEU A 7 9.56 4.39 3.34
N ILE A 8 9.10 3.20 3.71
CA ILE A 8 7.81 2.65 3.22
C ILE A 8 6.64 3.55 3.62
N LYS A 9 6.61 4.09 4.84
CA LYS A 9 5.58 5.04 5.29
C LYS A 9 5.58 6.32 4.48
N GLY A 10 6.75 6.93 4.30
CA GLY A 10 6.91 8.14 3.51
C GLY A 10 6.50 7.92 2.05
N LEU A 11 6.91 6.78 1.48
CA LEU A 11 6.61 6.41 0.10
C LEU A 11 5.11 6.13 -0.08
N PHE A 12 4.46 5.47 0.89
CA PHE A 12 3.02 5.29 0.90
C PHE A 12 2.27 6.62 0.99
N LEU A 13 2.66 7.50 1.93
CA LEU A 13 2.04 8.82 2.08
C LEU A 13 2.15 9.63 0.78
N PHE A 14 3.35 9.64 0.18
CA PHE A 14 3.60 10.29 -1.10
C PHE A 14 2.70 9.72 -2.21
N MET A 15 2.61 8.39 -2.32
CA MET A 15 1.73 7.70 -3.28
C MET A 15 0.26 8.04 -3.04
N THR A 16 -0.22 8.02 -1.79
CA THR A 16 -1.61 8.38 -1.45
C THR A 16 -1.93 9.81 -1.87
N ILE A 17 -1.03 10.76 -1.61
CA ILE A 17 -1.20 12.15 -2.03
C ILE A 17 -1.21 12.26 -3.55
N ALA A 18 -0.25 11.64 -4.24
CA ALA A 18 -0.17 11.64 -5.69
C ALA A 18 -1.43 11.05 -6.34
N ILE A 19 -1.95 9.95 -5.81
CA ILE A 19 -3.17 9.30 -6.29
C ILE A 19 -4.41 10.14 -5.97
N GLY A 20 -4.48 10.75 -4.79
CA GLY A 20 -5.55 11.67 -4.43
C GLY A 20 -5.61 12.84 -5.41
N ILE A 21 -4.48 13.47 -5.70
CA ILE A 21 -4.36 14.54 -6.70
C ILE A 21 -4.75 14.02 -8.08
N PHE A 22 -4.30 12.83 -8.46
CA PHE A 22 -4.64 12.20 -9.73
C PHE A 22 -6.16 11.94 -9.85
N PHE A 23 -6.83 11.47 -8.81
CA PHE A 23 -8.28 11.25 -8.84
C PHE A 23 -9.08 12.56 -8.86
N VAL A 24 -8.65 13.59 -8.11
CA VAL A 24 -9.36 14.88 -8.04
C VAL A 24 -9.13 15.75 -9.28
N ARG A 25 -7.90 15.78 -9.80
CA ARG A 25 -7.48 16.70 -10.86
C ARG A 25 -7.01 16.01 -12.14
N GLY A 26 -6.81 14.70 -12.15
CA GLY A 26 -6.27 13.99 -13.32
C GLY A 26 -7.17 14.06 -14.55
N LYS A 27 -8.50 14.14 -14.37
CA LYS A 27 -9.44 14.38 -15.48
C LYS A 27 -9.27 15.74 -16.17
N LEU A 28 -8.69 16.73 -15.48
CA LEU A 28 -8.42 18.08 -16.00
C LEU A 28 -7.00 18.20 -16.57
N LEU A 29 -6.06 17.39 -16.09
CA LEU A 29 -4.64 17.46 -16.45
C LEU A 29 -4.24 16.47 -17.54
N PHE A 30 -4.98 15.38 -17.72
CA PHE A 30 -4.68 14.32 -18.70
C PHE A 30 -5.83 14.11 -19.68
N SER A 31 -5.48 13.72 -20.91
CA SER A 31 -6.43 13.22 -21.89
C SER A 31 -7.19 12.00 -21.31
N PRO A 32 -8.49 11.81 -21.65
CA PRO A 32 -9.30 10.71 -21.12
C PRO A 32 -8.66 9.33 -21.29
N GLU A 33 -7.98 9.10 -22.41
CA GLU A 33 -7.33 7.83 -22.71
C GLU A 33 -6.11 7.60 -21.81
N ALA A 34 -5.27 8.62 -21.65
CA ALA A 34 -4.12 8.58 -20.75
C ALA A 34 -4.56 8.41 -19.28
N PHE A 35 -5.65 9.07 -18.88
CA PHE A 35 -6.20 8.96 -17.53
C PHE A 35 -6.64 7.53 -17.21
N ILE A 36 -7.32 6.86 -18.14
CA ILE A 36 -7.77 5.46 -17.97
C ILE A 36 -6.56 4.53 -17.87
N LEU A 37 -5.58 4.67 -18.75
CA LEU A 37 -4.38 3.82 -18.80
C LEU A 37 -3.54 3.95 -17.52
N ILE A 38 -3.31 5.19 -17.07
CA ILE A 38 -2.59 5.45 -15.82
C ILE A 38 -3.39 4.90 -14.63
N LYS A 39 -4.71 5.14 -14.57
CA LYS A 39 -5.56 4.63 -13.48
C LYS A 39 -5.50 3.10 -13.39
N GLN A 40 -5.48 2.41 -14.54
CA GLN A 40 -5.44 0.95 -14.59
C GLN A 40 -4.17 0.34 -14.00
N PHE A 41 -3.03 1.03 -14.05
CA PHE A 41 -1.80 0.60 -13.39
C PHE A 41 -1.65 1.16 -11.97
N LEU A 42 -2.05 2.42 -11.77
CA LEU A 42 -1.82 3.15 -10.53
C LEU A 42 -2.69 2.62 -9.38
N VAL A 43 -3.95 2.27 -9.65
CA VAL A 43 -4.89 1.74 -8.64
C VAL A 43 -4.50 0.36 -8.11
N PRO A 44 -4.19 -0.66 -8.94
CA PRO A 44 -3.74 -1.95 -8.41
C PRO A 44 -2.42 -1.85 -7.66
N GLY A 45 -1.47 -1.03 -8.14
CA GLY A 45 -0.24 -0.74 -7.40
C GLY A 45 -0.54 -0.15 -6.02
N TYR A 46 -1.47 0.80 -5.94
CA TYR A 46 -1.89 1.39 -4.67
C TYR A 46 -2.57 0.39 -3.73
N LEU A 47 -3.41 -0.50 -4.24
CA LEU A 47 -4.09 -1.53 -3.44
C LEU A 47 -3.09 -2.48 -2.77
N ILE A 48 -2.02 -2.85 -3.47
CA ILE A 48 -0.92 -3.64 -2.91
C ILE A 48 -0.24 -2.88 -1.76
N PHE A 49 0.06 -1.59 -1.99
CA PHE A 49 0.63 -0.71 -0.96
C PHE A 49 -0.29 -0.55 0.26
N CYS A 50 -1.61 -0.44 0.05
CA CYS A 50 -2.60 -0.39 1.12
C CYS A 50 -2.60 -1.68 1.95
N GLY A 51 -2.58 -2.84 1.30
CA GLY A 51 -2.49 -4.13 1.99
C GLY A 51 -1.23 -4.25 2.85
N LEU A 52 -0.08 -3.84 2.31
CA LEU A 52 1.19 -3.79 3.04
C LEU A 52 1.12 -2.88 4.27
N MET A 53 0.54 -1.68 4.13
CA MET A 53 0.37 -0.74 5.23
C MET A 53 -0.54 -1.31 6.33
N ILE A 54 -1.63 -1.99 5.96
CA ILE A 54 -2.52 -2.65 6.93
C ILE A 54 -1.78 -3.72 7.72
N GLY A 55 -1.02 -4.60 7.05
CA GLY A 55 -0.21 -5.63 7.72
C GLY A 55 0.82 -5.02 8.69
N TYR A 56 1.37 -3.86 8.32
CA TYR A 56 2.25 -3.10 9.21
C TYR A 56 1.53 -2.52 10.42
N LEU A 57 0.38 -1.84 10.25
CA LEU A 57 -0.38 -1.26 11.35
C LEU A 57 -0.82 -2.32 12.36
N ILE A 58 -1.21 -3.51 11.89
CA ILE A 58 -1.54 -4.65 12.74
C ILE A 58 -0.34 -5.08 13.58
N THR A 59 0.85 -5.14 12.96
CA THR A 59 2.09 -5.48 13.69
C THR A 59 2.43 -4.43 14.74
N LEU A 60 2.28 -3.15 14.40
CA LEU A 60 2.53 -2.04 15.33
C LEU A 60 1.54 -2.04 16.51
N ALA A 61 0.27 -2.42 16.26
CA ALA A 61 -0.73 -2.57 17.32
C ALA A 61 -0.43 -3.76 18.27
N TYR A 62 0.29 -4.77 17.78
CA TYR A 62 0.72 -5.95 18.54
C TYR A 62 2.07 -5.75 19.26
N ASP A 63 2.77 -4.63 19.06
CA ASP A 63 4.07 -4.26 19.62
C ASP A 63 4.00 -3.90 21.12
N LYS A 64 3.32 -4.72 21.91
CA LYS A 64 3.15 -4.55 23.37
C LYS A 64 4.05 -5.47 24.19
N SER A 65 4.91 -6.26 23.54
CA SER A 65 5.74 -7.29 24.17
C SER A 65 7.22 -7.02 23.86
N ASP A 66 8.04 -6.83 24.90
CA ASP A 66 9.46 -6.42 24.92
C ASP A 66 10.46 -7.39 24.24
N ASP A 67 9.99 -8.26 23.35
CA ASP A 67 10.75 -9.36 22.76
C ASP A 67 11.08 -9.08 21.29
N THR A 68 12.15 -8.32 21.07
CA THR A 68 12.63 -7.85 19.74
C THR A 68 12.77 -8.95 18.68
N GLN A 69 13.05 -10.19 19.08
CA GLN A 69 13.24 -11.32 18.17
C GLN A 69 11.91 -11.93 17.69
N TYR A 70 10.88 -11.92 18.55
CA TYR A 70 9.52 -12.35 18.19
C TYR A 70 8.84 -11.33 17.28
N LEU A 71 9.10 -10.05 17.51
CA LEU A 71 8.54 -8.95 16.71
C LEU A 71 8.86 -9.10 15.22
N HIS A 72 10.09 -9.50 14.91
CA HIS A 72 10.57 -9.63 13.54
C HIS A 72 9.88 -10.79 12.78
N LYS A 73 9.60 -11.90 13.49
CA LYS A 73 8.92 -13.08 12.94
C LYS A 73 7.43 -12.82 12.74
N ILE A 74 6.82 -12.10 13.69
CA ILE A 74 5.44 -11.59 13.62
C ILE A 74 5.33 -10.63 12.44
N TYR A 75 6.26 -9.67 12.31
CA TYR A 75 6.24 -8.69 11.24
C TYR A 75 6.29 -9.32 9.84
N ALA A 76 7.22 -10.25 9.60
CA ALA A 76 7.30 -10.93 8.30
C ALA A 76 5.99 -11.65 7.96
N ARG A 77 5.34 -12.26 8.96
CA ARG A 77 4.08 -12.98 8.77
C ARG A 77 2.92 -12.04 8.42
N TYR A 78 2.75 -10.95 9.16
CA TYR A 78 1.69 -9.97 8.90
C TYR A 78 1.96 -9.13 7.64
N PHE A 79 3.23 -8.92 7.28
CA PHE A 79 3.61 -8.33 5.99
C PHE A 79 3.16 -9.21 4.82
N ILE A 80 3.41 -10.53 4.90
CA ILE A 80 2.96 -11.48 3.86
C ILE A 80 1.43 -11.50 3.77
N VAL A 81 0.72 -11.48 4.90
CA VAL A 81 -0.76 -11.42 4.93
C VAL A 81 -1.27 -10.10 4.34
N GLY A 82 -0.65 -8.97 4.68
CA GLY A 82 -0.99 -7.68 4.09
C GLY A 82 -0.75 -7.65 2.59
N LEU A 83 0.37 -8.21 2.13
CA LEU A 83 0.72 -8.33 0.72
C LEU A 83 -0.30 -9.20 -0.03
N SER A 84 -0.68 -10.35 0.52
CA SER A 84 -1.64 -11.25 -0.13
C SER A 84 -3.03 -10.62 -0.24
N ILE A 85 -3.49 -9.91 0.79
CA ILE A 85 -4.75 -9.13 0.74
C ILE A 85 -4.65 -8.03 -0.32
N GLY A 86 -3.54 -7.29 -0.37
CA GLY A 86 -3.32 -6.23 -1.35
C GLY A 86 -3.27 -6.74 -2.79
N ILE A 87 -2.63 -7.89 -3.03
CA ILE A 87 -2.63 -8.55 -4.34
C ILE A 87 -4.03 -9.02 -4.71
N LEU A 88 -4.78 -9.62 -3.78
CA LEU A 88 -6.15 -10.07 -4.01
C LEU A 88 -7.06 -8.90 -4.44
N LEU A 89 -6.94 -7.76 -3.75
CA LEU A 89 -7.65 -6.51 -4.08
C LEU A 89 -7.25 -5.98 -5.46
N ALA A 90 -5.96 -6.00 -5.80
CA ALA A 90 -5.47 -5.56 -7.10
C ALA A 90 -6.00 -6.44 -8.24
N ILE A 91 -6.02 -7.76 -8.05
CA ILE A 91 -6.58 -8.71 -9.04
C ILE A 91 -8.08 -8.49 -9.17
N ALA A 92 -8.81 -8.36 -8.06
CA ALA A 92 -10.25 -8.08 -8.08
C ALA A 92 -10.57 -6.80 -8.86
N TYR A 93 -9.76 -5.75 -8.69
CA TYR A 93 -9.91 -4.50 -9.44
C TYR A 93 -9.61 -4.64 -10.95
N ILE A 94 -8.69 -5.52 -11.34
CA ILE A 94 -8.37 -5.75 -12.76
C ILE A 94 -9.46 -6.59 -13.45
N VAL A 95 -10.06 -7.53 -12.72
CA VAL A 95 -11.08 -8.46 -13.23
C VAL A 95 -12.48 -7.82 -13.31
N MET A 96 -12.77 -6.84 -12.44
CA MET A 96 -14.07 -6.15 -12.34
C MET A 96 -14.13 -4.92 -13.24
#